data_AF-A0AAD6T4F8-F1
#
_entry.id   AF-A0AAD6T4F8-F1
#
_cell.length_a   1.000
_cell.length_b   1.000
_cell.length_c   1.000
_cell.angle_alpha   90.00
_cell.angle_beta   90.00
_cell.angle_gamma   90.00
#
_symmetry.space_group_name_H-M   'P 1'
#
loop_
_entity.id
_entity.type
_entity.pdbx_description
1 polymer ?
#
loop_
_entity_poly.entity_id
_entity_poly.type
_entity_poly.pdbx_seq_one_letter_code
_entity_poly.pdbx_strand_id
1 'polypeptide(L)'
;MIGTLPPREGIQLYMARVDPHLISGCEVALDVTSRLVKKLEKPQLRFLRRLLGLNPRSMRAVLFTETGLLPIRYRRAIIVLKHAKYWAHLTDDHYAHAAYMESLRLSSQGHVSWAADLRTVLGAFPIPVALPESALESAESIDAVISAVESSCEQTTQGELDRAARTYLLRKRLERDNNGNLRTVVLRFRNYLRIVSVPHRKAFTRFLLSDHSLSVEALRHTDRYRKYKIPRVWRLCRFCQMEVEDETHAALVCTGHPELSPLRADFLRDVFALRPALQSLVLTQPAEDFLACLLLDQAVTSRMARYVFNVLQIYETREMWVPPEHFNLIG
;
A
#
# COMPACT_ATOMS: atom_id res chain seq x y z
N MET A 1 -16.00 5.71 22.08
CA MET A 1 -15.51 5.34 20.74
C MET A 1 -14.82 6.58 20.18
N ILE A 2 -13.48 6.59 20.05
CA ILE A 2 -12.79 7.73 19.43
C ILE A 2 -13.25 7.77 17.96
N GLY A 3 -13.78 8.91 17.50
CA GLY A 3 -14.31 9.07 16.15
C GLY A 3 -13.31 8.66 15.07
N THR A 4 -13.81 8.33 13.88
CA THR A 4 -12.91 7.98 12.75
C THR A 4 -12.29 9.27 12.21
N LEU A 5 -10.99 9.45 12.42
CA LEU A 5 -10.21 10.54 11.85
C LEU A 5 -10.15 10.42 10.32
N PRO A 6 -10.35 11.51 9.54
CA PRO A 6 -10.18 11.41 8.10
C PRO A 6 -8.70 11.19 7.74
N PRO A 7 -8.39 10.45 6.66
CA PRO A 7 -7.03 10.00 6.37
C PRO A 7 -5.98 11.11 6.23
N ARG A 8 -6.35 12.27 5.67
CA ARG A 8 -5.40 13.37 5.46
C ARG A 8 -4.94 13.97 6.80
N GLU A 9 -5.88 14.26 7.68
CA GLU A 9 -5.64 14.77 9.02
C GLU A 9 -4.92 13.72 9.87
N GLY A 10 -5.22 12.43 9.67
CA GLY A 10 -4.49 11.34 10.33
C GLY A 10 -3.04 11.24 9.90
N ILE A 11 -2.72 11.47 8.62
CA ILE A 11 -1.33 11.55 8.17
C ILE A 11 -0.64 12.77 8.76
N GLN A 12 -1.30 13.93 8.82
CA GLN A 12 -0.74 15.12 9.49
C GLN A 12 -0.45 14.84 10.97
N LEU A 13 -1.39 14.19 11.67
CA LEU A 13 -1.21 13.80 13.07
C LEU A 13 -0.06 12.80 13.23
N TYR A 14 0.06 11.81 12.34
CA TYR A 14 1.18 10.88 12.32
C TYR A 14 2.52 11.63 12.21
N MET A 15 2.63 12.51 11.21
CA MET A 15 3.85 13.27 10.95
C MET A 15 4.20 14.22 12.11
N ALA A 16 3.20 14.76 12.81
CA ALA A 16 3.42 15.69 13.90
C ALA A 16 3.68 15.01 15.26
N ARG A 17 3.14 13.81 15.51
CA ARG A 17 3.09 13.21 16.86
C ARG A 17 3.63 11.79 16.97
N VAL A 18 3.75 11.05 15.88
CA VAL A 18 4.25 9.66 15.90
C VAL A 18 5.62 9.60 15.25
N ASP A 19 5.74 10.17 14.05
CA ASP A 19 6.95 10.17 13.26
C ASP A 19 8.19 10.72 14.01
N PRO A 20 8.10 11.84 14.77
CA PRO A 20 9.26 12.37 15.49
C PRO A 20 9.86 11.38 16.49
N HIS A 21 9.03 10.57 17.16
CA HIS A 21 9.50 9.54 18.07
C HIS A 21 10.12 8.35 17.34
N LEU A 22 9.67 8.06 16.13
CA LEU A 22 10.20 6.95 15.33
C LEU A 22 11.51 7.31 14.62
N ILE A 23 11.75 8.59 14.32
CA ILE A 23 12.99 9.05 13.66
C ILE A 23 14.04 9.60 14.63
N SER A 24 13.67 9.82 15.90
CA SER A 24 14.60 10.37 16.90
C SER A 24 15.89 9.56 17.00
N GLY A 25 17.03 10.27 16.89
CA GLY A 25 18.38 9.73 17.03
C GLY A 25 18.81 8.75 15.94
N CYS A 26 18.08 8.67 14.82
CA CYS A 26 18.39 7.73 13.73
C CYS A 26 19.71 8.04 13.05
N GLU A 27 20.08 9.32 13.00
CA GLU A 27 21.31 9.85 12.43
C GLU A 27 22.56 9.40 13.21
N VAL A 28 22.42 9.10 14.50
CA VAL A 28 23.52 8.60 15.34
C VAL A 28 23.45 7.08 15.48
N ALA A 29 22.27 6.54 15.78
CA ALA A 29 22.04 5.12 16.03
C ALA A 29 21.37 4.46 14.83
N LEU A 30 22.20 3.89 13.94
CA LEU A 30 21.78 3.23 12.72
C LEU A 30 21.05 1.91 12.96
N ASP A 31 20.17 1.59 12.01
CA ASP A 31 19.23 0.47 12.05
C ASP A 31 19.86 -0.89 11.67
N VAL A 32 21.06 -1.19 12.16
CA VAL A 32 21.84 -2.39 11.76
C VAL A 32 21.17 -3.71 12.13
N THR A 33 20.34 -3.73 13.18
CA THR A 33 19.66 -4.95 13.66
C THR A 33 18.20 -5.02 13.20
N SER A 34 17.90 -5.92 12.27
CA SER A 34 16.54 -6.11 11.72
C SER A 34 15.45 -6.36 12.78
N ARG A 35 15.78 -7.02 13.89
CA ARG A 35 14.85 -7.26 15.01
C ARG A 35 14.40 -5.95 15.67
N LEU A 36 15.29 -4.98 15.81
CA LEU A 36 14.98 -3.69 16.44
C LEU A 36 14.19 -2.80 15.48
N VAL A 37 14.53 -2.80 14.19
CA VAL A 37 13.77 -2.10 13.15
C VAL A 37 12.30 -2.54 13.12
N LYS A 38 12.03 -3.85 13.25
CA LYS A 38 10.65 -4.37 13.34
C LYS A 38 9.85 -3.80 14.51
N LYS A 39 10.50 -3.38 15.61
CA LYS A 39 9.83 -2.71 16.73
C LYS A 39 9.38 -1.29 16.35
N LEU A 40 10.16 -0.58 15.52
CA LEU A 40 9.82 0.75 14.99
C LEU A 40 8.74 0.70 13.90
N GLU A 41 8.75 -0.35 13.07
CA GLU A 41 7.72 -0.54 12.03
C GLU A 41 6.33 -0.79 12.64
N LYS A 42 6.27 -1.51 13.77
CA LYS A 42 4.99 -1.95 14.35
C LYS A 42 4.05 -0.79 14.71
N PRO A 43 4.48 0.30 15.39
CA PRO A 43 3.66 1.50 15.59
C PRO A 43 3.16 2.12 14.29
N GLN A 44 4.03 2.32 13.29
CA GLN A 44 3.66 2.90 12.00
C GLN A 44 2.59 2.06 11.31
N LEU A 45 2.83 0.76 11.14
CA LEU A 45 1.89 -0.17 10.50
C LEU A 45 0.55 -0.22 11.25
N ARG A 46 0.57 -0.21 12.59
CA ARG A 46 -0.65 -0.21 13.41
C ARG A 46 -1.45 1.08 13.22
N PHE A 47 -0.77 2.23 13.17
CA PHE A 47 -1.40 3.53 12.96
C PHE A 47 -2.09 3.57 11.59
N LEU A 48 -1.37 3.21 10.51
CA LEU A 48 -1.91 3.26 9.15
C LEU A 48 -3.07 2.28 8.94
N ARG A 49 -3.01 1.07 9.50
CA ARG A 49 -4.15 0.13 9.46
C ARG A 49 -5.39 0.69 10.13
N ARG A 50 -5.25 1.31 11.30
CA ARG A 50 -6.38 1.93 12.00
C ARG A 50 -6.94 3.11 11.21
N LEU A 51 -6.07 3.93 10.62
CA LEU A 51 -6.46 5.08 9.81
C LEU A 51 -7.27 4.67 8.57
N LEU A 52 -6.81 3.65 7.85
CA LEU A 52 -7.46 3.13 6.65
C LEU A 52 -8.64 2.19 6.95
N GLY A 53 -8.78 1.75 8.20
CA GLY A 53 -9.81 0.80 8.61
C GLY A 53 -9.54 -0.65 8.19
N LEU A 54 -8.27 -1.03 8.04
CA LEU A 54 -7.84 -2.33 7.57
C LEU A 54 -7.54 -3.33 8.70
N ASN A 55 -7.64 -4.62 8.40
CA ASN A 55 -7.31 -5.72 9.30
C ASN A 55 -5.82 -5.71 9.70
N PRO A 56 -5.45 -6.10 10.94
CA PRO A 56 -4.06 -6.35 11.35
C PRO A 56 -3.21 -7.20 10.40
N ARG A 57 -3.83 -8.07 9.59
CA ARG A 57 -3.17 -8.95 8.61
C ARG A 57 -3.15 -8.39 7.19
N SER A 58 -3.63 -7.17 6.98
CA SER A 58 -3.57 -6.51 5.67
C SER A 58 -2.14 -6.43 5.14
N MET A 59 -2.01 -6.38 3.81
CA MET A 59 -0.74 -6.19 3.14
C MET A 59 -0.01 -4.94 3.67
N ARG A 60 1.32 -4.95 3.66
CA ARG A 60 2.11 -3.81 4.12
C ARG A 60 2.28 -2.76 3.04
N ALA A 61 2.64 -3.16 1.81
CA ALA A 61 2.80 -2.25 0.67
C ALA A 61 1.61 -1.30 0.51
N VAL A 62 0.38 -1.82 0.58
CA VAL A 62 -0.84 -1.01 0.40
C VAL A 62 -0.94 0.14 1.40
N LEU A 63 -0.40 0.00 2.61
CA LEU A 63 -0.43 1.09 3.59
C LEU A 63 0.36 2.30 3.10
N PHE A 64 1.48 2.06 2.42
CA PHE A 64 2.38 3.10 1.92
C PHE A 64 1.94 3.60 0.55
N THR A 65 1.47 2.71 -0.35
CA THR A 65 0.96 3.14 -1.66
C THR A 65 -0.30 3.95 -1.59
N GLU A 66 -1.13 3.75 -0.55
CA GLU A 66 -2.36 4.51 -0.39
C GLU A 66 -2.16 5.84 0.34
N THR A 67 -1.22 5.90 1.29
CA THR A 67 -1.00 7.09 2.13
C THR A 67 0.08 8.02 1.59
N GLY A 68 1.00 7.51 0.76
CA GLY A 68 2.19 8.23 0.30
C GLY A 68 3.26 8.38 1.37
N LEU A 69 3.13 7.72 2.52
CA LEU A 69 4.17 7.71 3.54
C LEU A 69 5.28 6.71 3.19
N LEU A 70 6.52 7.07 3.53
CA LEU A 70 7.64 6.15 3.45
C LEU A 70 7.58 5.12 4.59
N PRO A 71 7.90 3.84 4.33
CA PRO A 71 8.17 2.90 5.39
C PRO A 71 9.31 3.41 6.28
N ILE A 72 9.17 3.27 7.60
CA ILE A 72 10.05 3.94 8.56
C ILE A 72 11.54 3.61 8.36
N ARG A 73 11.85 2.38 7.88
CA ARG A 73 13.22 1.96 7.54
C ARG A 73 13.86 2.83 6.45
N TYR A 74 13.11 3.18 5.40
CA TYR A 74 13.59 4.00 4.29
C TYR A 74 13.65 5.46 4.72
N ARG A 75 12.64 5.92 5.46
CA ARG A 75 12.60 7.27 6.00
C ARG A 75 13.80 7.58 6.91
N ARG A 76 14.15 6.67 7.83
CA ARG A 76 15.32 6.82 8.72
C ARG A 76 16.61 6.83 7.91
N ALA A 77 16.79 5.92 6.93
CA ALA A 77 17.97 5.93 6.08
C ALA A 77 18.15 7.23 5.27
N ILE A 78 17.07 7.80 4.74
CA ILE A 78 17.11 9.09 4.04
C ILE A 78 17.51 10.23 5.00
N ILE A 79 17.02 10.22 6.25
CA ILE A 79 17.41 11.21 7.26
C ILE A 79 18.90 11.07 7.59
N VAL A 80 19.39 9.85 7.80
CA VAL A 80 20.81 9.55 8.04
C VAL A 80 21.67 10.10 6.89
N LEU A 81 21.30 9.85 5.64
CA LEU A 81 22.03 10.35 4.47
C LEU A 81 21.99 11.89 4.38
N LYS A 82 20.86 12.53 4.72
CA LYS A 82 20.79 13.99 4.79
C LYS A 82 21.70 14.58 5.87
N HIS A 83 21.85 13.89 7.00
CA HIS A 83 22.83 14.26 8.03
C HIS A 83 24.27 14.04 7.56
N ALA A 84 24.55 12.94 6.86
CA ALA A 84 25.84 12.71 6.21
C ALA A 84 26.21 13.86 5.27
N LYS A 85 25.25 14.27 4.44
CA LYS A 85 25.39 15.43 3.55
C LYS A 85 25.74 16.67 4.35
N TYR A 86 25.01 16.97 5.42
CA TYR A 86 25.31 18.10 6.29
C TYR A 86 26.73 18.04 6.86
N TRP A 87 27.14 16.89 7.41
CA TRP A 87 28.50 16.73 7.98
C TRP A 87 29.60 16.88 6.94
N ALA A 88 29.38 16.41 5.71
CA ALA A 88 30.33 16.58 4.61
C ALA A 88 30.57 18.05 4.21
N HIS A 89 29.63 18.97 4.49
CA HIS A 89 29.77 20.40 4.17
C HIS A 89 30.33 21.24 5.32
N LEU A 90 30.50 20.66 6.50
CA LEU A 90 31.08 21.37 7.62
C LEU A 90 32.57 21.64 7.38
N THR A 91 33.11 22.65 8.05
CA THR A 91 34.51 23.01 7.98
C THR A 91 35.40 22.00 8.73
N ASP A 92 36.66 21.90 8.33
CA ASP A 92 37.62 20.91 8.86
C ASP A 92 37.85 21.05 10.37
N ASP A 93 37.67 22.24 10.93
CA ASP A 93 37.80 22.54 12.36
C ASP A 93 36.58 22.11 13.19
N HIS A 94 35.47 21.74 12.53
CA HIS A 94 34.26 21.32 13.21
C HIS A 94 34.34 19.85 13.65
N TYR A 95 34.19 19.58 14.96
CA TYR A 95 34.31 18.21 15.50
C TYR A 95 33.44 17.15 14.82
N ALA A 96 32.21 17.50 14.41
CA ALA A 96 31.34 16.58 13.69
C ALA A 96 31.90 16.20 12.30
N HIS A 97 32.57 17.14 11.60
CA HIS A 97 33.24 16.86 10.35
C HIS A 97 34.42 15.92 10.58
N ALA A 98 35.29 16.24 11.55
CA ALA A 98 36.43 15.40 11.90
C ALA A 98 36.01 13.96 12.27
N ALA A 99 34.97 13.80 13.08
CA ALA A 99 34.43 12.48 13.44
C ALA A 99 33.82 11.74 12.25
N TYR A 100 33.15 12.47 11.34
CA TYR A 100 32.60 11.90 10.11
C TYR A 100 33.71 11.37 9.19
N MET A 101 34.73 12.19 8.92
CA MET A 101 35.89 11.81 8.10
C MET A 101 36.64 10.61 8.70
N GLU A 102 36.82 10.60 10.02
CA GLU A 102 37.42 9.45 10.72
C GLU A 102 36.57 8.18 10.57
N SER A 103 35.24 8.30 10.64
CA SER A 103 34.33 7.17 10.41
C SER A 103 34.45 6.62 8.97
N LEU A 104 34.61 7.48 7.96
CA LEU A 104 34.86 7.07 6.57
C LEU A 104 36.20 6.32 6.46
N ARG A 105 37.26 6.87 7.06
CA ARG A 105 38.61 6.26 7.09
C ARG A 105 38.62 4.89 7.76
N LEU A 106 37.93 4.74 8.89
CA LEU A 106 37.79 3.44 9.57
C LEU A 106 37.05 2.42 8.70
N SER A 107 36.01 2.85 7.98
CA SER A 107 35.23 1.99 7.08
C SER A 107 36.06 1.49 5.91
N SER A 108 36.91 2.33 5.30
CA SER A 108 37.80 1.91 4.20
C SER A 108 38.91 0.95 4.66
N GLN A 109 39.25 0.99 5.95
CA GLN A 109 40.17 0.03 6.58
C GLN A 109 39.48 -1.26 7.06
N GLY A 110 38.16 -1.41 6.84
CA GLY A 110 37.40 -2.59 7.26
C GLY A 110 37.08 -2.64 8.76
N HIS A 111 37.25 -1.53 9.48
CA HIS A 111 36.89 -1.42 10.88
C HIS A 111 35.40 -1.05 11.06
N VAL A 112 34.86 -1.38 12.23
CA VAL A 112 33.49 -1.00 12.60
C VAL A 112 33.44 0.51 12.80
N SER A 113 32.51 1.17 12.12
CA SER A 113 32.29 2.61 12.19
C SER A 113 30.86 2.96 11.78
N TRP A 114 30.46 4.21 11.99
CA TRP A 114 29.16 4.71 11.55
C TRP A 114 28.95 4.51 10.04
N ALA A 115 30.00 4.68 9.23
CA ALA A 115 29.92 4.50 7.77
C ALA A 115 29.83 3.02 7.37
N ALA A 116 30.51 2.11 8.09
CA ALA A 116 30.37 0.67 7.89
C ALA A 116 28.96 0.18 8.26
N ASP A 117 28.38 0.74 9.32
CA ASP A 117 27.00 0.48 9.74
C ASP A 117 25.99 0.98 8.70
N LEU A 118 26.21 2.17 8.11
CA LEU A 118 25.36 2.67 7.01
C LEU A 118 25.39 1.75 5.79
N ARG A 119 26.57 1.26 5.39
CA ARG A 119 26.69 0.26 4.32
C ARG A 119 25.88 -1.00 4.64
N THR A 120 25.93 -1.46 5.90
CA THR A 120 25.14 -2.61 6.37
C THR A 120 23.63 -2.34 6.29
N VAL A 121 23.17 -1.16 6.71
CA VAL A 121 21.75 -0.77 6.65
C VAL A 121 21.25 -0.74 5.20
N LEU A 122 21.98 -0.09 4.31
CA LEU A 122 21.60 0.05 2.90
C LEU A 122 21.64 -1.30 2.15
N GLY A 123 22.61 -2.16 2.49
CA GLY A 123 22.71 -3.52 1.97
C GLY A 123 21.60 -4.46 2.45
N ALA A 124 20.98 -4.17 3.60
CA ALA A 124 19.92 -4.99 4.19
C ALA A 124 18.51 -4.69 3.63
N PHE A 125 18.37 -3.72 2.72
CA PHE A 125 17.10 -3.49 2.04
C PHE A 125 16.70 -4.67 1.14
N PRO A 126 15.40 -4.91 0.92
CA PRO A 126 14.94 -5.95 -0.01
C PRO A 126 15.52 -5.81 -1.42
N ILE A 127 15.70 -4.57 -1.87
CA ILE A 127 16.54 -4.21 -3.02
C ILE A 127 17.75 -3.46 -2.44
N PRO A 128 18.92 -4.11 -2.32
CA PRO A 128 20.10 -3.50 -1.72
C PRO A 128 20.52 -2.23 -2.45
N VAL A 129 20.93 -1.22 -1.69
CA VAL A 129 21.54 0.00 -2.24
C VAL A 129 23.03 -0.06 -2.00
N ALA A 130 23.81 -0.07 -3.07
CA ALA A 130 25.27 -0.06 -2.98
C ALA A 130 25.75 1.30 -2.45
N LEU A 131 26.73 1.26 -1.54
CA LEU A 131 27.41 2.44 -1.02
C LEU A 131 28.90 2.35 -1.33
N PRO A 132 29.33 2.86 -2.51
CA PRO A 132 30.74 3.01 -2.86
C PRO A 132 31.49 3.82 -1.80
N GLU A 133 32.81 3.62 -1.68
CA GLU A 133 33.64 4.30 -0.69
C GLU A 133 33.58 5.83 -0.81
N SER A 134 33.65 6.34 -2.05
CA SER A 134 33.58 7.78 -2.32
C SER A 134 32.15 8.36 -2.30
N ALA A 135 31.11 7.53 -2.13
CA ALA A 135 29.73 7.99 -2.25
C ALA A 135 29.26 8.89 -1.09
N LEU A 136 30.09 9.03 -0.06
CA LEU A 136 29.86 9.81 1.14
C LEU A 136 30.76 11.06 1.21
N GLU A 137 31.61 11.30 0.20
CA GLU A 137 32.59 12.39 0.19
C GLU A 137 32.02 13.71 -0.33
N SER A 138 30.95 13.66 -1.17
CA SER A 138 30.38 14.86 -1.78
C SER A 138 28.87 14.97 -1.64
N ALA A 139 28.37 16.20 -1.75
CA ALA A 139 26.95 16.52 -1.73
C ALA A 139 26.16 15.76 -2.80
N GLU A 140 26.71 15.75 -4.01
CA GLU A 140 26.09 15.20 -5.22
C GLU A 140 26.05 13.68 -5.16
N SER A 141 27.11 13.06 -4.67
CA SER A 141 27.17 11.60 -4.50
C SER A 141 26.17 11.12 -3.45
N ILE A 142 26.04 11.85 -2.33
CA ILE A 142 25.06 11.54 -1.30
C ILE A 142 23.62 11.71 -1.83
N ASP A 143 23.35 12.75 -2.63
CA ASP A 143 22.04 12.93 -3.28
C ASP A 143 21.71 11.77 -4.24
N ALA A 144 22.70 11.23 -4.94
CA ALA A 144 22.53 10.05 -5.78
C ALA A 144 22.20 8.80 -4.94
N VAL A 145 22.82 8.63 -3.77
CA VAL A 145 22.49 7.54 -2.83
C VAL A 145 21.06 7.71 -2.28
N ILE A 146 20.66 8.93 -1.91
CA ILE A 146 19.28 9.22 -1.47
C ILE A 146 18.28 8.82 -2.56
N SER A 147 18.55 9.21 -3.81
CA SER A 147 17.72 8.86 -4.96
C SER A 147 17.65 7.34 -5.17
N ALA A 148 18.75 6.62 -4.96
CA ALA A 148 18.79 5.15 -5.02
C ALA A 148 17.97 4.50 -3.89
N VAL A 149 17.98 5.07 -2.68
CA VAL A 149 17.16 4.61 -1.54
C VAL A 149 15.67 4.81 -1.83
N GLU A 150 15.29 5.96 -2.38
CA GLU A 150 13.90 6.22 -2.82
C GLU A 150 13.47 5.24 -3.90
N SER A 151 14.32 5.00 -4.91
CA SER A 151 14.04 4.03 -5.97
C SER A 151 13.92 2.59 -5.43
N SER A 152 14.81 2.18 -4.51
CA SER A 152 14.71 0.88 -3.83
C SER A 152 13.37 0.72 -3.09
N CYS A 153 12.90 1.77 -2.41
CA CYS A 153 11.62 1.78 -1.72
C CYS A 153 10.44 1.60 -2.70
N GLU A 154 10.42 2.38 -3.77
CA GLU A 154 9.37 2.32 -4.78
C GLU A 154 9.33 0.96 -5.49
N GLN A 155 10.48 0.48 -5.97
CA GLN A 155 10.58 -0.81 -6.65
C GLN A 155 10.20 -1.98 -5.73
N THR A 156 10.62 -1.94 -4.46
CA THR A 156 10.25 -2.96 -3.47
C THR A 156 8.74 -2.97 -3.27
N THR A 157 8.14 -1.79 -3.09
CA THR A 157 6.71 -1.64 -2.81
C THR A 157 5.87 -2.06 -4.03
N GLN A 158 6.26 -1.64 -5.23
CA GLN A 158 5.62 -2.02 -6.49
C GLN A 158 5.75 -3.53 -6.74
N GLY A 159 6.94 -4.10 -6.52
CA GLY A 159 7.18 -5.53 -6.66
C GLY A 159 6.36 -6.39 -5.69
N GLU A 160 6.08 -5.89 -4.48
CA GLU A 160 5.13 -6.55 -3.57
C GLU A 160 3.71 -6.58 -4.16
N LEU A 161 3.22 -5.45 -4.72
CA LEU A 161 1.90 -5.36 -5.34
C LEU A 161 1.75 -6.24 -6.59
N ASP A 162 2.79 -6.30 -7.43
CA ASP A 162 2.72 -7.06 -8.67
C ASP A 162 2.71 -8.57 -8.42
N ARG A 163 3.45 -9.04 -7.41
CA ARG A 163 3.50 -10.46 -7.01
C ARG A 163 2.25 -10.93 -6.28
N ALA A 164 1.53 -10.04 -5.60
CA ALA A 164 0.34 -10.41 -4.86
C ALA A 164 -0.87 -10.56 -5.79
N ALA A 165 -1.48 -11.75 -5.83
CA ALA A 165 -2.66 -12.01 -6.67
C ALA A 165 -3.87 -11.12 -6.29
N ARG A 166 -3.99 -10.76 -5.01
CA ARG A 166 -5.12 -9.98 -4.47
C ARG A 166 -5.10 -8.52 -4.93
N THR A 167 -3.93 -7.96 -5.18
CA THR A 167 -3.77 -6.54 -5.53
C THR A 167 -3.93 -6.28 -7.03
N TYR A 168 -4.65 -7.14 -7.76
CA TYR A 168 -4.80 -7.02 -9.22
C TYR A 168 -5.44 -5.67 -9.62
N LEU A 169 -6.41 -5.17 -8.84
CA LEU A 169 -7.02 -3.85 -9.02
C LEU A 169 -6.08 -2.66 -8.76
N LEU A 170 -4.90 -2.90 -8.18
CA LEU A 170 -3.89 -1.88 -7.89
C LEU A 170 -2.76 -1.86 -8.92
N ARG A 171 -2.69 -2.86 -9.81
CA ARG A 171 -1.62 -2.97 -10.81
C ARG A 171 -1.79 -1.90 -11.88
N LYS A 172 -0.66 -1.41 -12.42
CA LYS A 172 -0.60 -0.41 -13.50
C LYS A 172 -1.43 0.85 -13.23
N ARG A 173 -1.63 1.22 -11.97
CA ARG A 173 -2.36 2.43 -11.59
C ARG A 173 -1.64 3.67 -12.12
N LEU A 174 -2.29 4.37 -13.05
CA LEU A 174 -1.83 5.65 -13.56
C LEU A 174 -2.44 6.79 -12.74
N GLU A 175 -1.62 7.77 -12.42
CA GLU A 175 -2.01 8.98 -11.73
C GLU A 175 -1.69 10.20 -12.59
N ARG A 176 -2.55 11.22 -12.53
CA ARG A 176 -2.24 12.51 -13.17
C ARG A 176 -1.21 13.27 -12.33
N ASP A 177 -0.10 13.65 -12.95
CA ASP A 177 0.86 14.58 -12.35
C ASP A 177 0.30 16.03 -12.33
N ASN A 178 1.05 16.96 -11.76
CA ASN A 178 0.65 18.38 -11.70
C ASN A 178 0.52 19.03 -13.09
N ASN A 179 1.14 18.43 -14.10
CA ASN A 179 1.12 18.87 -15.50
C ASN A 179 0.03 18.13 -16.31
N GLY A 180 -0.77 17.29 -15.66
CA GLY A 180 -1.86 16.53 -16.27
C GLY A 180 -1.44 15.22 -16.97
N ASN A 181 -0.15 14.87 -16.99
CA ASN A 181 0.34 13.64 -17.61
C ASN A 181 0.07 12.43 -16.73
N LEU A 182 -0.22 11.30 -17.36
CA LEU A 182 -0.40 10.03 -16.66
C LEU A 182 0.96 9.40 -16.35
N ARG A 183 1.24 9.16 -15.07
CA ARG A 183 2.46 8.50 -14.58
C ARG A 183 2.12 7.48 -13.51
N THR A 184 2.88 6.39 -13.46
CA THR A 184 2.83 5.46 -12.34
C THR A 184 3.51 6.11 -11.14
N VAL A 185 2.76 6.36 -10.07
CA VAL A 185 3.30 6.86 -8.81
C VAL A 185 2.99 5.85 -7.71
N VAL A 186 4.03 5.20 -7.20
CA VAL A 186 3.91 4.10 -6.24
C VAL A 186 3.43 4.62 -4.89
N LEU A 187 4.11 5.62 -4.34
CA LEU A 187 3.80 6.22 -3.04
C LEU A 187 3.08 7.55 -3.23
N ARG A 188 1.75 7.55 -3.10
CA ARG A 188 0.94 8.78 -3.18
C ARG A 188 -0.31 8.68 -2.32
N PHE A 189 -0.67 9.78 -1.68
CA PHE A 189 -1.97 9.88 -1.03
C PHE A 189 -3.10 9.78 -2.05
N ARG A 190 -3.92 8.72 -2.00
CA ARG A 190 -4.97 8.51 -3.01
C ARG A 190 -6.21 9.35 -2.76
N ASN A 191 -6.77 9.87 -3.85
CA ASN A 191 -7.90 10.79 -3.78
C ASN A 191 -9.17 10.17 -3.21
N TYR A 192 -9.42 8.87 -3.40
CA TYR A 192 -10.57 8.21 -2.79
C TYR A 192 -10.54 8.21 -1.25
N LEU A 193 -9.36 8.38 -0.63
CA LEU A 193 -9.26 8.55 0.82
C LEU A 193 -9.88 9.87 1.31
N ARG A 194 -10.26 10.78 0.40
CA ARG A 194 -10.98 12.03 0.69
C ARG A 194 -12.49 11.87 0.72
N ILE A 195 -13.04 10.68 0.40
CA ILE A 195 -14.49 10.45 0.48
C ILE A 195 -14.99 10.79 1.89
N VAL A 196 -15.97 11.70 1.97
CA VAL A 196 -16.48 12.24 3.24
C VAL A 196 -17.18 11.16 4.08
N SER A 197 -18.07 10.38 3.45
CA SER A 197 -18.79 9.30 4.11
C SER A 197 -17.81 8.23 4.61
N VAL A 198 -17.67 8.11 5.94
CA VAL A 198 -16.77 7.16 6.57
C VAL A 198 -17.10 5.70 6.20
N PRO A 199 -18.38 5.25 6.22
CA PRO A 199 -18.72 3.89 5.81
C PRO A 199 -18.35 3.61 4.36
N HIS A 200 -18.68 4.52 3.43
CA HIS A 200 -18.38 4.33 2.00
C HIS A 200 -16.88 4.33 1.76
N ARG A 201 -16.13 5.25 2.38
CA ARG A 201 -14.67 5.30 2.26
C ARG A 201 -14.02 4.01 2.74
N LYS A 202 -14.44 3.48 3.90
CA LYS A 202 -13.88 2.24 4.45
C LYS A 202 -14.23 1.03 3.60
N ALA A 203 -15.48 0.91 3.15
CA ALA A 203 -15.88 -0.17 2.26
C ALA A 203 -15.11 -0.14 0.93
N PHE A 204 -14.99 1.04 0.31
CA PHE A 204 -14.23 1.21 -0.92
C PHE A 204 -12.72 0.92 -0.74
N THR A 205 -12.13 1.39 0.36
CA THR A 205 -10.72 1.11 0.68
C THR A 205 -10.50 -0.38 0.90
N ARG A 206 -11.38 -1.06 1.65
CA ARG A 206 -11.30 -2.50 1.88
C ARG A 206 -11.49 -3.31 0.61
N PHE A 207 -12.42 -2.89 -0.25
CA PHE A 207 -12.67 -3.49 -1.56
C PHE A 207 -11.43 -3.43 -2.45
N LEU A 208 -10.80 -2.26 -2.56
CA LEU A 208 -9.57 -2.08 -3.35
C LEU A 208 -8.36 -2.84 -2.81
N LEU A 209 -8.25 -2.96 -1.49
CA LEU A 209 -7.05 -3.49 -0.83
C LEU A 209 -7.20 -4.94 -0.38
N SER A 210 -8.23 -5.63 -0.89
CA SER A 210 -8.53 -7.04 -0.61
C SER A 210 -8.64 -7.34 0.89
N ASP A 211 -9.44 -6.51 1.58
CA ASP A 211 -9.76 -6.61 3.00
C ASP A 211 -11.28 -6.56 3.22
N HIS A 212 -12.02 -7.19 2.31
CA HIS A 212 -13.49 -7.27 2.29
C HIS A 212 -14.00 -8.70 2.59
N SER A 213 -15.32 -8.85 2.68
CA SER A 213 -16.02 -10.06 3.11
C SER A 213 -16.35 -11.06 1.99
N LEU A 214 -15.87 -10.83 0.75
CA LEU A 214 -16.16 -11.71 -0.38
C LEU A 214 -15.37 -13.02 -0.29
N SER A 215 -15.92 -14.10 -0.85
CA SER A 215 -15.34 -15.45 -0.75
C SER A 215 -13.92 -15.53 -1.29
N VAL A 216 -13.56 -14.76 -2.34
CA VAL A 216 -12.19 -14.77 -2.88
C VAL A 216 -11.14 -14.44 -1.82
N GLU A 217 -11.48 -13.56 -0.86
CA GLU A 217 -10.59 -13.13 0.21
C GLU A 217 -10.86 -13.79 1.56
N ALA A 218 -12.11 -14.08 1.91
CA ALA A 218 -12.39 -14.74 3.17
C ALA A 218 -11.99 -16.23 3.15
N LEU A 219 -12.25 -16.94 2.05
CA LEU A 219 -12.03 -18.40 1.96
C LEU A 219 -10.58 -18.82 1.68
N ARG A 220 -9.71 -17.85 1.33
CA ARG A 220 -8.27 -18.10 1.17
C ARG A 220 -7.55 -18.38 2.50
N HIS A 221 -8.15 -17.95 3.61
CA HIS A 221 -7.60 -18.05 4.95
C HIS A 221 -8.21 -19.25 5.66
N THR A 222 -7.47 -19.82 6.60
CA THR A 222 -8.02 -20.77 7.57
C THR A 222 -8.67 -20.00 8.71
N ASP A 223 -9.63 -20.63 9.38
CA ASP A 223 -10.31 -20.06 10.54
C ASP A 223 -10.38 -21.07 11.72
N ARG A 224 -11.19 -20.74 12.73
CA ARG A 224 -11.30 -21.58 13.93
C ARG A 224 -11.91 -22.95 13.60
N TYR A 225 -12.88 -22.98 12.68
CA TYR A 225 -13.67 -24.16 12.33
C TYR A 225 -13.12 -24.85 11.07
N ARG A 226 -12.62 -24.09 10.09
CA ARG A 226 -12.02 -24.61 8.85
C ARG A 226 -10.49 -24.51 8.87
N LYS A 227 -9.82 -25.66 8.93
CA LYS A 227 -8.34 -25.75 9.00
C LYS A 227 -7.64 -25.83 7.64
N TYR A 228 -8.39 -25.84 6.54
CA TYR A 228 -7.85 -25.87 5.18
C TYR A 228 -8.17 -24.58 4.40
N LYS A 229 -7.34 -24.28 3.40
CA LYS A 229 -7.57 -23.16 2.47
C LYS A 229 -8.37 -23.67 1.28
N ILE A 230 -9.30 -22.85 0.77
CA ILE A 230 -10.07 -23.20 -0.42
C ILE A 230 -9.34 -22.67 -1.66
N PRO A 231 -9.04 -23.50 -2.67
CA PRO A 231 -8.46 -23.05 -3.95
C PRO A 231 -9.35 -21.98 -4.61
N ARG A 232 -8.74 -21.04 -5.35
CA ARG A 232 -9.48 -19.88 -5.93
C ARG A 232 -10.70 -20.32 -6.74
N VAL A 233 -10.55 -21.35 -7.57
CA VAL A 233 -11.61 -21.89 -8.44
C VAL A 233 -12.84 -22.37 -7.69
N TRP A 234 -12.69 -22.71 -6.40
CA TRP A 234 -13.78 -23.19 -5.54
C TRP A 234 -14.35 -22.11 -4.63
N ARG A 235 -13.87 -20.86 -4.71
CA ARG A 235 -14.39 -19.74 -3.92
C ARG A 235 -15.60 -19.12 -4.61
N LEU A 236 -16.60 -19.95 -4.89
CA LEU A 236 -17.76 -19.56 -5.70
C LEU A 236 -18.62 -18.51 -4.99
N CYS A 237 -19.33 -17.74 -5.80
CA CYS A 237 -20.30 -16.74 -5.38
C CYS A 237 -21.40 -17.39 -4.54
N ARG A 238 -21.63 -16.85 -3.34
CA ARG A 238 -22.65 -17.33 -2.41
C ARG A 238 -24.07 -17.22 -2.95
N PHE A 239 -24.28 -16.35 -3.95
CA PHE A 239 -25.57 -16.16 -4.59
C PHE A 239 -25.77 -17.09 -5.79
N CYS A 240 -24.95 -16.96 -6.83
CA CYS A 240 -25.15 -17.72 -8.06
C CYS A 240 -24.47 -19.10 -8.06
N GLN A 241 -23.42 -19.30 -7.26
CA GLN A 241 -22.60 -20.53 -7.21
C GLN A 241 -22.01 -20.96 -8.57
N MET A 242 -21.94 -20.05 -9.56
CA MET A 242 -21.41 -20.35 -10.90
C MET A 242 -19.99 -19.85 -11.08
N GLU A 243 -19.69 -18.66 -10.57
CA GLU A 243 -18.42 -17.95 -10.77
C GLU A 243 -17.73 -17.68 -9.44
N VAL A 244 -16.43 -17.38 -9.48
CA VAL A 244 -15.67 -16.98 -8.28
C VAL A 244 -16.24 -15.66 -7.70
N GLU A 245 -16.42 -15.62 -6.38
CA GLU A 245 -16.87 -14.42 -5.67
C GLU A 245 -15.74 -13.40 -5.49
N ASP A 246 -15.31 -12.78 -6.59
CA ASP A 246 -14.36 -11.67 -6.58
C ASP A 246 -15.04 -10.31 -6.73
N GLU A 247 -14.22 -9.26 -6.62
CA GLU A 247 -14.62 -7.86 -6.70
C GLU A 247 -15.34 -7.56 -8.03
N THR A 248 -14.83 -8.08 -9.15
CA THR A 248 -15.42 -7.92 -10.48
C THR A 248 -16.78 -8.60 -10.56
N HIS A 249 -16.87 -9.86 -10.14
CA HIS A 249 -18.12 -10.60 -10.17
C HIS A 249 -19.18 -9.92 -9.29
N ALA A 250 -18.83 -9.57 -8.05
CA ALA A 250 -19.73 -8.95 -7.10
C ALA A 250 -20.23 -7.59 -7.59
N ALA A 251 -19.35 -6.76 -8.13
CA ALA A 251 -19.69 -5.41 -8.57
C ALA A 251 -20.36 -5.36 -9.94
N LEU A 252 -20.00 -6.22 -10.91
CA LEU A 252 -20.39 -6.00 -12.31
C LEU A 252 -21.16 -7.15 -12.95
N VAL A 253 -21.09 -8.36 -12.41
CA VAL A 253 -21.59 -9.56 -13.12
C VAL A 253 -22.78 -10.19 -12.41
N CYS A 254 -22.66 -10.50 -11.12
CA CYS A 254 -23.60 -11.34 -10.38
C CYS A 254 -25.07 -10.93 -10.53
N THR A 255 -25.93 -11.87 -10.94
CA THR A 255 -27.39 -11.71 -11.02
C THR A 255 -28.12 -12.62 -10.02
N GLY A 256 -27.38 -13.31 -9.15
CA GLY A 256 -27.93 -14.30 -8.22
C GLY A 256 -28.71 -13.72 -7.02
N HIS A 257 -28.76 -12.39 -6.87
CA HIS A 257 -29.56 -11.72 -5.85
C HIS A 257 -30.46 -10.65 -6.51
N PRO A 258 -31.77 -10.59 -6.19
CA PRO A 258 -32.73 -9.73 -6.88
C PRO A 258 -32.40 -8.23 -6.81
N GLU A 259 -31.73 -7.79 -5.75
CA GLU A 259 -31.35 -6.38 -5.57
C GLU A 259 -30.09 -5.96 -6.34
N LEU A 260 -29.23 -6.89 -6.76
CA LEU A 260 -27.95 -6.53 -7.39
C LEU A 260 -28.13 -5.91 -8.78
N SER A 261 -29.02 -6.48 -9.61
CA SER A 261 -29.22 -6.00 -10.97
C SER A 261 -29.81 -4.59 -11.03
N PRO A 262 -30.89 -4.25 -10.28
CA PRO A 262 -31.40 -2.88 -10.21
C PRO A 262 -30.36 -1.90 -9.65
N LEU A 263 -29.67 -2.28 -8.56
CA LEU A 263 -28.63 -1.43 -7.95
C LEU A 263 -27.50 -1.10 -8.94
N ARG A 264 -27.06 -2.09 -9.73
CA ARG A 264 -26.06 -1.90 -10.78
C ARG A 264 -26.57 -1.03 -11.90
N ALA A 265 -27.79 -1.25 -12.37
CA ALA A 265 -28.40 -0.46 -13.44
C ALA A 265 -28.48 1.02 -13.06
N ASP A 266 -28.91 1.31 -11.83
CA ASP A 266 -28.99 2.69 -11.33
C ASP A 266 -27.61 3.31 -11.17
N PHE A 267 -26.64 2.57 -10.62
CA PHE A 267 -25.25 3.02 -10.55
C PHE A 267 -24.66 3.33 -11.93
N LEU A 268 -24.83 2.45 -12.92
CA LEU A 268 -24.28 2.65 -14.25
C LEU A 268 -24.94 3.84 -14.96
N ARG A 269 -26.27 3.99 -14.83
CA ARG A 269 -26.99 5.18 -15.33
C ARG A 269 -26.39 6.47 -14.76
N ASP A 270 -26.16 6.47 -13.45
CA ASP A 270 -25.56 7.56 -12.69
C ASP A 270 -24.11 7.86 -13.16
N VAL A 271 -23.30 6.83 -13.39
CA VAL A 271 -21.92 6.95 -13.84
C VAL A 271 -21.86 7.49 -15.27
N PHE A 272 -22.69 6.95 -16.16
CA PHE A 272 -22.72 7.34 -17.57
C PHE A 272 -23.23 8.75 -17.79
N ALA A 273 -24.14 9.24 -16.95
CA ALA A 273 -24.55 10.64 -16.97
C ALA A 273 -23.38 11.59 -16.64
N LEU A 274 -22.49 11.20 -15.72
CA LEU A 274 -21.30 12.00 -15.37
C LEU A 274 -20.15 11.84 -16.35
N ARG A 275 -19.99 10.63 -16.90
CA ARG A 275 -18.87 10.25 -17.76
C ARG A 275 -19.37 9.41 -18.94
N PRO A 276 -19.92 10.05 -19.99
CA PRO A 276 -20.46 9.34 -21.14
C PRO A 276 -19.46 8.42 -21.85
N ALA A 277 -18.17 8.79 -21.84
CA ALA A 277 -17.09 7.97 -22.40
C ALA A 277 -16.98 6.56 -21.78
N LEU A 278 -17.52 6.33 -20.57
CA LEU A 278 -17.53 5.01 -19.95
C LEU A 278 -18.59 4.07 -20.56
N GLN A 279 -19.60 4.59 -21.28
CA GLN A 279 -20.62 3.78 -21.94
C GLN A 279 -20.03 2.90 -23.05
N SER A 280 -19.08 3.42 -23.83
CA SER A 280 -18.41 2.62 -24.86
C SER A 280 -17.47 1.59 -24.23
N LEU A 281 -16.81 1.93 -23.12
CA LEU A 281 -15.90 1.03 -22.43
C LEU A 281 -16.62 -0.19 -21.82
N VAL A 282 -17.80 -0.02 -21.22
CA VAL A 282 -18.53 -1.18 -20.65
C VAL A 282 -18.92 -2.22 -21.71
N LEU A 283 -19.09 -1.80 -22.97
CA LEU A 283 -19.46 -2.69 -24.08
C LEU A 283 -18.25 -3.33 -24.77
N THR A 284 -17.08 -2.70 -24.67
CA THR A 284 -15.89 -3.08 -25.44
C THR A 284 -14.77 -3.70 -24.61
N GLN A 285 -14.76 -3.45 -23.30
CA GLN A 285 -13.72 -3.94 -22.40
C GLN A 285 -14.22 -5.13 -21.56
N PRO A 286 -13.33 -6.07 -21.20
CA PRO A 286 -13.62 -7.04 -20.15
C PRO A 286 -14.06 -6.36 -18.86
N ALA A 287 -14.90 -7.04 -18.07
CA ALA A 287 -15.44 -6.48 -16.83
C ALA A 287 -14.35 -6.05 -15.83
N GLU A 288 -13.21 -6.76 -15.79
CA GLU A 288 -12.06 -6.42 -14.95
C GLU A 288 -11.43 -5.08 -15.35
N ASP A 289 -11.20 -4.88 -16.64
CA ASP A 289 -10.61 -3.65 -17.18
C ASP A 289 -11.58 -2.46 -17.03
N PHE A 290 -12.88 -2.72 -17.21
CA PHE A 290 -13.90 -1.71 -16.95
C PHE A 290 -13.96 -1.34 -15.46
N LEU A 291 -13.88 -2.32 -14.55
CA LEU A 291 -13.81 -2.06 -13.12
C LEU A 291 -12.57 -1.23 -12.76
N ALA A 292 -11.39 -1.59 -13.30
CA ALA A 292 -10.17 -0.83 -13.10
C ALA A 292 -10.34 0.64 -13.56
N CYS A 293 -10.95 0.87 -14.73
CA CYS A 293 -11.26 2.22 -15.20
C CYS A 293 -12.17 3.00 -14.23
N LEU A 294 -13.23 2.38 -13.71
CA LEU A 294 -14.14 3.00 -12.74
C LEU A 294 -13.45 3.39 -11.44
N LEU A 295 -12.55 2.52 -10.95
CA LEU A 295 -11.84 2.73 -9.69
C LEU A 295 -10.81 3.87 -9.77
N LEU A 296 -10.32 4.19 -10.96
CA LEU A 296 -9.33 5.24 -11.20
C LEU A 296 -9.95 6.58 -11.57
N ASP A 297 -11.23 6.64 -11.96
CA ASP A 297 -11.88 7.89 -12.32
C ASP A 297 -12.36 8.67 -11.09
N GLN A 298 -11.69 9.80 -10.85
CA GLN A 298 -11.95 10.70 -9.74
C GLN A 298 -13.37 11.29 -9.75
N ALA A 299 -13.98 11.47 -10.93
CA ALA A 299 -15.30 12.07 -11.04
C ALA A 299 -16.42 11.14 -10.53
N VAL A 300 -16.20 9.82 -10.60
CA VAL A 300 -17.21 8.83 -10.20
C VAL A 300 -16.86 8.13 -8.88
N THR A 301 -15.67 8.38 -8.33
CA THR A 301 -15.15 7.75 -7.10
C THR A 301 -16.15 7.75 -5.94
N SER A 302 -16.84 8.87 -5.68
CA SER A 302 -17.84 8.93 -4.59
C SER A 302 -19.08 8.07 -4.86
N ARG A 303 -19.54 7.99 -6.13
CA ARG A 303 -20.65 7.14 -6.54
C ARG A 303 -20.27 5.68 -6.47
N MET A 304 -19.06 5.35 -6.93
CA MET A 304 -18.49 4.01 -6.86
C MET A 304 -18.35 3.54 -5.41
N ALA A 305 -17.89 4.40 -4.49
CA ALA A 305 -17.77 4.03 -3.09
C ALA A 305 -19.11 3.75 -2.40
N ARG A 306 -20.16 4.52 -2.73
CA ARG A 306 -21.53 4.24 -2.27
C ARG A 306 -22.04 2.93 -2.85
N TYR A 307 -21.83 2.70 -4.14
CA TYR A 307 -22.24 1.47 -4.82
C TYR A 307 -21.57 0.23 -4.21
N VAL A 308 -20.23 0.26 -4.06
CA VAL A 308 -19.45 -0.81 -3.42
C VAL A 308 -19.93 -1.07 -2.00
N PHE A 309 -20.20 -0.01 -1.22
CA PHE A 309 -20.77 -0.17 0.12
C PHE A 309 -22.09 -0.96 0.09
N ASN A 310 -23.03 -0.56 -0.77
CA ASN A 310 -24.33 -1.24 -0.89
C ASN A 310 -24.19 -2.69 -1.39
N VAL A 311 -23.32 -2.94 -2.38
CA VAL A 311 -23.02 -4.30 -2.86
C VAL A 311 -22.50 -5.17 -1.72
N LEU A 312 -21.51 -4.69 -0.96
CA LEU A 312 -20.97 -5.46 0.16
C LEU A 312 -22.01 -5.70 1.26
N GLN A 313 -22.89 -4.74 1.55
CA GLN A 313 -24.00 -4.95 2.48
C GLN A 313 -24.93 -6.08 2.01
N ILE A 314 -25.26 -6.14 0.72
CA ILE A 314 -26.06 -7.25 0.16
C ILE A 314 -25.32 -8.58 0.36
N TYR A 315 -24.04 -8.67 0.02
CA TYR A 315 -23.25 -9.89 0.22
C TYR A 315 -23.16 -10.32 1.68
N GLU A 316 -23.11 -9.38 2.62
CA GLU A 316 -23.10 -9.65 4.06
C GLU A 316 -24.42 -10.24 4.60
N THR A 317 -25.52 -10.16 3.85
CA THR A 317 -26.83 -10.76 4.26
C THR A 317 -26.87 -12.28 4.16
N ARG A 318 -25.94 -12.90 3.43
CA ARG A 318 -25.90 -14.34 3.20
C ARG A 318 -24.54 -14.90 3.58
N GLU A 319 -24.53 -16.06 4.21
CA GLU A 319 -23.30 -16.79 4.48
C GLU A 319 -22.59 -17.19 3.19
N MET A 320 -21.25 -17.23 3.23
CA MET A 320 -20.45 -17.69 2.10
C MET A 320 -20.77 -19.14 1.76
N TRP A 321 -20.83 -19.44 0.47
CA TRP A 321 -20.87 -20.82 0.03
C TRP A 321 -19.50 -21.46 0.23
N VAL A 322 -19.47 -22.57 0.98
CA VAL A 322 -18.25 -23.35 1.25
C VAL A 322 -18.43 -24.72 0.59
N PRO A 323 -17.53 -25.15 -0.30
CA PRO A 323 -17.60 -26.47 -0.91
C PRO A 323 -17.45 -27.56 0.16
N PRO A 324 -18.18 -28.68 0.05
CA PRO A 324 -18.00 -29.83 0.92
C PRO A 324 -16.55 -30.34 0.96
N GLU A 325 -16.13 -30.90 2.10
CA GLU A 325 -14.72 -31.27 2.33
C GLU A 325 -14.13 -32.24 1.29
N HIS A 326 -14.96 -33.14 0.73
CA HIS A 326 -14.53 -34.14 -0.26
C HIS A 326 -14.08 -33.54 -1.60
N PHE A 327 -14.50 -32.31 -1.94
CA PHE A 327 -14.03 -31.63 -3.15
C PHE A 327 -12.57 -31.14 -3.05
N ASN A 328 -11.98 -31.11 -1.85
CA ASN A 328 -10.60 -30.66 -1.64
C ASN A 328 -9.56 -31.79 -1.67
N LEU A 329 -9.97 -33.06 -1.85
CA LEU A 329 -9.06 -34.21 -1.94
C LEU A 329 -8.58 -34.51 -3.38
N ILE A 330 -9.05 -33.75 -4.37
CA ILE A 330 -8.77 -33.94 -5.80
C ILE A 330 -7.89 -32.80 -6.36
N GLY A 331 -7.15 -32.09 -5.50
CA GLY A 331 -6.35 -30.90 -5.86
C GLY A 331 -4.90 -31.00 -5.46
#